data_AF-A0A7S0E9M2-F1
#
_entry.id   AF-A0A7S0E9M2-F1
#
_cell.length_a   1.000
_cell.length_b   1.000
_cell.length_c   1.000
_cell.angle_alpha   90.00
_cell.angle_beta   90.00
_cell.angle_gamma   90.00
#
_symmetry.space_group_name_H-M   'P 1'
#
loop_
_entity.id
_entity.type
_entity.pdbx_description
1 polymer ?
#
loop_
_entity_poly.entity_id
_entity_poly.type
_entity_poly.pdbx_seq_one_letter_code
_entity_poly.pdbx_strand_id
1 'polypeptide(L)'
;LLWACQIFCKPAGTGKSVPWHQDGQYWPIAPLRAVTAWIALDRSDEECGAVRYVPGTHAAEPVLIPHVQRVDPGAAIAYVADPALLDEALLASATTLTLEPGQ
;
A
#
# COMPACT_ATOMS: atom_id res chain seq x y z
N LEU A 1 -13.38 3.30 16.45
CA LEU A 1 -12.41 4.37 16.79
C LEU A 1 -11.70 4.75 15.49
N LEU A 2 -11.59 6.04 15.18
CA LEU A 2 -10.79 6.53 14.05
C LEU A 2 -9.40 6.90 14.59
N TRP A 3 -8.36 6.23 14.11
CA TRP A 3 -6.99 6.47 14.59
C TRP A 3 -6.30 7.60 13.83
N ALA A 4 -6.40 7.60 12.50
CA ALA A 4 -5.84 8.63 11.64
C ALA A 4 -6.70 8.84 10.39
N CYS A 5 -6.56 10.01 9.76
CA CYS A 5 -7.13 10.35 8.46
C CYS A 5 -6.09 11.14 7.67
N GLN A 6 -5.90 10.79 6.41
CA GLN A 6 -4.93 11.41 5.51
C GLN A 6 -5.52 11.52 4.11
N ILE A 7 -5.10 12.54 3.36
CA ILE A 7 -5.44 12.73 1.95
C ILE A 7 -4.17 12.51 1.14
N PHE A 8 -4.25 11.64 0.13
CA PHE A 8 -3.15 11.39 -0.80
C PHE A 8 -3.48 12.01 -2.16
N CYS A 9 -2.58 12.84 -2.67
CA CYS A 9 -2.69 13.46 -3.99
C CYS A 9 -1.45 13.11 -4.84
N LYS A 10 -1.67 12.63 -6.06
CA LYS A 10 -0.62 12.35 -7.05
C LYS A 10 -0.80 13.30 -8.24
N PRO A 11 0.02 14.35 -8.38
CA PRO A 11 -0.10 15.27 -9.52
C PRO A 11 0.20 14.56 -10.84
N ALA A 12 -0.44 14.98 -11.94
CA ALA A 12 -0.23 14.35 -13.24
C ALA A 12 1.24 14.44 -13.69
N GLY A 13 1.78 13.33 -14.19
CA GLY A 13 3.13 13.25 -14.76
C GLY A 13 4.28 13.40 -13.76
N THR A 14 4.01 13.50 -12.46
CA THR A 14 5.04 13.62 -11.42
C THR A 14 4.60 12.94 -10.13
N GLY A 15 5.54 12.59 -9.27
CA GLY A 15 5.26 11.97 -8.00
C GLY A 15 6.34 11.01 -7.58
N LYS A 16 6.11 10.38 -6.43
CA LYS A 16 6.97 9.36 -5.88
C LYS A 16 6.27 8.01 -5.94
N SER A 17 7.04 6.96 -6.16
CA SER A 17 6.54 5.60 -6.06
C SER A 17 6.15 5.30 -4.61
N VAL A 18 5.19 4.41 -4.44
CA VAL A 18 4.88 3.79 -3.15
C VAL A 18 5.17 2.30 -3.32
N PRO A 19 6.38 1.83 -2.94
CA PRO A 19 6.74 0.42 -3.07
C PRO A 19 5.80 -0.49 -2.27
N TRP A 20 5.87 -1.79 -2.55
CA TRP A 20 5.15 -2.81 -1.77
C TRP A 20 5.50 -2.72 -0.28
N HIS A 21 4.47 -2.66 0.55
CA HIS A 21 4.57 -2.54 2.01
C HIS A 21 3.27 -3.01 2.65
N GLN A 22 3.30 -3.15 3.98
CA GLN A 22 2.12 -3.34 4.81
C GLN A 22 2.04 -2.19 5.80
N ASP A 23 0.88 -1.53 5.87
CA ASP A 23 0.67 -0.37 6.74
C ASP A 23 1.00 -0.66 8.22
N GLY A 24 0.81 -1.90 8.67
CA GLY A 24 1.12 -2.35 10.03
C GLY A 24 2.57 -2.14 10.46
N GLN A 25 3.50 -2.00 9.50
CA GLN A 25 4.90 -1.63 9.78
C GLN A 25 5.03 -0.21 10.35
N TYR A 26 4.09 0.68 10.02
CA TYR A 26 4.15 2.10 10.35
C TYR A 26 3.30 2.49 11.54
N TRP A 27 2.35 1.64 11.93
CA TRP A 27 1.38 1.97 12.96
C TRP A 27 1.80 1.39 14.30
N PRO A 28 1.84 2.19 15.38
CA PRO A 28 2.08 1.69 16.73
C PRO A 28 0.81 1.03 17.32
N ILE A 29 0.22 0.08 16.59
CA ILE A 29 -1.06 -0.58 16.92
C ILE A 29 -0.82 -2.08 17.12
N ALA A 30 -1.16 -2.58 18.31
CA ALA A 30 -1.15 -4.00 18.63
C ALA A 30 -2.48 -4.40 19.30
N PRO A 31 -3.09 -5.53 18.91
CA PRO A 31 -2.71 -6.40 17.79
C PRO A 31 -2.95 -5.73 16.42
N LEU A 32 -2.35 -6.26 15.34
CA LEU A 32 -2.57 -5.81 13.95
C LEU A 32 -4.00 -6.13 13.47
N ARG A 33 -4.98 -5.41 14.03
CA ARG A 33 -6.42 -5.56 13.76
C ARG A 33 -7.04 -4.20 13.43
N ALA A 34 -6.43 -3.54 12.47
CA ALA A 34 -6.88 -2.26 11.93
C ALA A 34 -7.19 -2.40 10.43
N VAL A 35 -8.09 -1.56 9.94
CA VAL A 35 -8.46 -1.48 8.53
C VAL A 35 -8.29 -0.04 8.08
N THR A 36 -7.64 0.16 6.94
CA THR A 36 -7.64 1.43 6.21
C THR A 36 -8.84 1.46 5.28
N ALA A 37 -9.71 2.46 5.42
CA ALA A 37 -10.70 2.78 4.40
C ALA A 37 -10.08 3.77 3.41
N TRP A 38 -9.99 3.38 2.14
CA TRP A 38 -9.47 4.22 1.07
C TRP A 38 -10.65 4.72 0.24
N ILE A 39 -10.92 6.03 0.30
CA ILE A 39 -12.08 6.64 -0.35
C ILE A 39 -11.57 7.50 -1.52
N ALA A 40 -12.06 7.23 -2.71
CA ALA A 40 -11.67 7.95 -3.92
C ALA A 40 -12.32 9.34 -3.95
N LEU A 41 -11.52 10.40 -4.03
CA LEU A 41 -12.00 11.77 -4.27
C LEU A 41 -12.10 12.09 -5.77
N ASP A 42 -11.24 11.46 -6.56
CA ASP A 42 -11.20 11.48 -8.03
C ASP A 42 -11.14 10.02 -8.53
N ARG A 43 -11.35 9.80 -9.85
CA ARG A 43 -11.21 8.47 -10.46
C ARG A 43 -9.83 7.89 -10.15
N SER A 44 -9.81 6.66 -9.65
CA SER A 44 -8.60 5.93 -9.30
C SER A 44 -8.51 4.68 -10.14
N ASP A 45 -7.63 4.68 -11.13
CA ASP A 45 -7.36 3.56 -12.03
C ASP A 45 -5.84 3.40 -12.26
N GLU A 46 -5.46 2.49 -13.17
CA GLU A 46 -4.05 2.25 -13.49
C GLU A 46 -3.35 3.47 -14.08
N GLU A 47 -4.06 4.34 -14.80
CA GLU A 47 -3.51 5.55 -15.40
C GLU A 47 -3.24 6.63 -14.34
N CYS A 48 -4.04 6.66 -13.27
CA CYS A 48 -3.90 7.58 -12.14
C CYS A 48 -3.00 7.05 -11.00
N GLY A 49 -2.42 5.86 -11.16
CA GLY A 49 -1.60 5.22 -10.13
C GLY A 49 -2.41 4.77 -8.93
N ALA A 50 -3.55 4.10 -9.17
CA ALA A 50 -4.38 3.48 -8.14
C ALA A 50 -3.60 2.53 -7.22
N VAL A 51 -4.18 2.29 -6.05
CA VAL A 51 -3.65 1.30 -5.12
C VAL A 51 -3.67 -0.07 -5.78
N ARG A 52 -2.56 -0.80 -5.67
CA ARG A 52 -2.51 -2.22 -6.00
C ARG A 52 -2.33 -3.02 -4.72
N TYR A 53 -2.96 -4.18 -4.65
CA TYR A 53 -2.87 -5.07 -3.51
C TYR A 53 -2.79 -6.52 -3.95
N VAL A 54 -2.20 -7.38 -3.12
CA VAL A 54 -2.15 -8.82 -3.35
C VAL A 54 -3.21 -9.49 -2.46
N PRO A 55 -4.28 -10.07 -3.04
CA PRO A 55 -5.34 -10.72 -2.26
C PRO A 55 -4.80 -11.80 -1.31
N GLY A 56 -5.38 -11.89 -0.12
CA GLY A 56 -5.06 -12.94 0.86
C GLY A 56 -3.80 -12.74 1.70
N THR A 57 -2.89 -11.81 1.34
CA THR A 57 -1.63 -11.61 2.08
C THR A 57 -1.82 -11.15 3.53
N HIS A 58 -2.91 -10.45 3.84
CA HIS A 58 -3.28 -10.05 5.20
C HIS A 58 -3.64 -11.23 6.14
N ALA A 59 -3.88 -12.42 5.59
CA ALA A 59 -4.20 -13.64 6.33
C ALA A 59 -3.06 -14.66 6.32
N ALA A 60 -1.90 -14.31 5.76
CA ALA A 60 -0.71 -15.14 5.79
C ALA A 60 -0.10 -15.20 7.20
N GLU A 61 0.75 -16.19 7.44
CA GLU A 61 1.53 -16.31 8.67
C GLU A 61 3.03 -16.31 8.36
N PRO A 62 3.81 -15.34 8.89
CA PRO A 62 3.37 -14.24 9.75
C PRO A 62 2.54 -13.19 9.01
N VAL A 63 1.57 -12.57 9.72
CA VAL A 63 0.71 -11.50 9.15
C VAL A 63 1.51 -10.30 8.67
N LEU A 64 2.51 -9.85 9.44
CA LEU A 64 3.44 -8.79 9.07
C LEU A 64 4.77 -9.43 8.66
N ILE A 65 5.12 -9.31 7.38
CA ILE A 65 6.41 -9.77 6.89
C ILE A 65 7.51 -8.76 7.21
N PRO A 66 8.78 -9.19 7.30
CA PRO A 66 9.91 -8.29 7.45
C PRO A 66 9.87 -7.11 6.47
N HIS A 67 10.13 -5.92 7.00
CA HIS A 67 10.34 -4.72 6.19
C HIS A 67 11.79 -4.28 6.29
N VAL A 68 12.37 -3.89 5.17
CA VAL A 68 13.74 -3.37 5.08
C VAL A 68 13.70 -1.87 4.79
N GLN A 69 14.56 -1.13 5.46
CA GLN A 69 14.71 0.28 5.16
C GLN A 69 15.43 0.45 3.82
N ARG A 70 14.86 1.24 2.91
CA ARG A 70 15.50 1.64 1.65
C ARG A 70 15.47 3.14 1.51
N VAL A 71 16.63 3.70 1.15
CA VAL A 71 16.77 5.12 0.84
C VAL A 71 16.65 5.28 -0.67
N ASP A 72 15.47 5.67 -1.12
CA ASP A 72 15.18 5.99 -2.52
C ASP A 72 14.53 7.38 -2.58
N PRO A 73 15.22 8.39 -3.17
CA PRO A 73 14.65 9.73 -3.34
C PRO A 73 13.34 9.75 -4.13
N GLY A 74 13.13 8.75 -5.00
CA GLY A 74 11.94 8.55 -5.81
C GLY A 74 10.79 7.84 -5.07
N ALA A 75 11.00 7.34 -3.85
CA ALA A 75 9.97 6.68 -3.06
C ALA A 75 9.38 7.60 -1.99
N ALA A 76 8.07 7.49 -1.78
CA ALA A 76 7.34 8.26 -0.77
C ALA A 76 7.55 7.69 0.66
N ILE A 77 7.98 6.43 0.75
CA ILE A 77 8.11 5.68 2.01
C ILE A 77 9.47 5.01 2.11
N ALA A 78 9.96 4.85 3.34
CA ALA A 78 11.32 4.36 3.61
C ALA A 78 11.42 2.88 3.99
N TYR A 79 10.34 2.24 4.44
CA TYR A 79 10.31 0.82 4.80
C TYR A 79 9.46 0.08 3.78
N VAL A 80 10.07 -0.88 3.11
CA VAL A 80 9.41 -1.68 2.09
C VAL A 80 9.33 -3.12 2.57
N ALA A 81 8.31 -3.86 2.17
CA ALA A 81 8.27 -5.29 2.37
C ALA A 81 9.54 -5.91 1.78
N ASP A 82 10.20 -6.82 2.50
CA ASP A 82 11.46 -7.42 2.08
C ASP A 82 11.31 -8.04 0.69
N PRO A 83 12.00 -7.52 -0.35
CA PRO A 83 11.85 -8.04 -1.71
C PRO A 83 12.23 -9.51 -1.86
N ALA A 84 13.03 -10.07 -0.94
CA ALA A 84 13.34 -11.50 -0.94
C ALA A 84 12.09 -12.38 -0.68
N LEU A 85 11.01 -11.79 -0.16
CA LEU A 85 9.73 -12.45 0.13
C LEU A 85 8.65 -12.13 -0.91
N LEU A 86 8.97 -11.34 -1.93
CA LEU A 86 8.04 -10.90 -2.97
C LEU A 86 8.40 -11.55 -4.30
N ASP A 87 8.00 -12.81 -4.50
CA ASP A 87 8.25 -13.51 -5.75
C ASP A 87 7.36 -13.00 -6.90
N GLU A 88 7.76 -13.31 -8.14
CA GLU A 88 7.07 -12.85 -9.34
C GLU A 88 5.63 -13.39 -9.44
N ALA A 89 5.37 -14.60 -8.95
CA ALA A 89 4.04 -15.20 -9.02
C ALA A 89 3.06 -14.48 -8.06
N LEU A 90 3.54 -14.14 -6.86
CA LEU A 90 2.80 -13.35 -5.89
C LEU A 90 2.48 -11.96 -6.48
N LEU A 91 3.47 -11.27 -7.03
CA LEU A 91 3.27 -9.94 -7.60
C LEU A 91 2.42 -9.96 -8.88
N ALA A 92 2.47 -11.04 -9.66
CA ALA A 92 1.59 -11.24 -10.82
C ALA A 92 0.11 -11.39 -10.41
N SER A 93 -0.17 -11.85 -9.19
CA SER A 93 -1.54 -11.92 -8.65
C SER A 93 -2.08 -10.59 -8.11
N ALA A 94 -1.26 -9.54 -8.10
CA ALA A 94 -1.67 -8.23 -7.61
C ALA A 94 -2.77 -7.60 -8.47
N THR A 95 -3.83 -7.16 -7.80
CA THR A 95 -5.00 -6.53 -8.40
C THR A 95 -4.98 -5.02 -8.17
N THR A 96 -5.42 -4.27 -9.18
CA THR A 96 -5.64 -2.83 -9.07
C THR A 96 -6.99 -2.56 -8.41
N LEU A 97 -7.02 -1.72 -7.38
CA LEU A 97 -8.24 -1.22 -6.76
C LEU A 97 -8.78 -0.04 -7.58
N THR A 98 -9.61 -0.34 -8.58
CA THR A 98 -10.26 0.69 -9.41
C THR A 98 -11.48 1.26 -8.70
N LEU A 99 -11.56 2.58 -8.55
CA LEU A 99 -12.62 3.30 -7.85
C LEU A 99 -13.07 4.54 -8.61
N GLU A 100 -14.37 4.80 -8.63
CA GLU A 100 -14.97 6.07 -9.01
C GLU A 100 -15.07 7.01 -7.80
N PRO A 101 -15.19 8.34 -8.00
CA PRO A 101 -15.35 9.29 -6.90
C PRO A 101 -16.49 8.91 -5.94
N GLY A 102 -16.18 8.88 -4.65
CA GLY A 102 -17.10 8.54 -3.55
C GLY A 102 -17.18 7.06 -3.18
N GLN A 103 -16.48 6.17 -3.90
CA GLN A 103 -16.30 4.76 -3.51
C GLN A 103 -15.16 4.58 -2.51
#